data_AF-A0A529X1M9-F1
#
_entry.id   AF-A0A529X1M9-F1
#
_cell.length_a   1.000
_cell.length_b   1.000
_cell.length_c   1.000
_cell.angle_alpha   90.00
_cell.angle_beta   90.00
_cell.angle_gamma   90.00
#
_symmetry.space_group_name_H-M   'P 1'
#
loop_
_entity.id
_entity.type
_entity.pdbx_description
1 polymer ?
#
loop_
_entity_poly.entity_id
_entity_poly.type
_entity_poly.pdbx_seq_one_letter_code
_entity_poly.pdbx_strand_id
1 'polypeptide(L)'
;MLSLIKTLLDGASARAEDNLKDRFAIDLLAQRIRDAEAGLAAAKQTLASLIVRQRAEQTSLDQLDRRIADLETRTLSALSANNQALAEGGASAIAELENERKVRRATVKSLGEKTLRMRLSVEQAHRRIIGLNQGMISARAVDAERKAQSRLNRSIGRTASINEAEELLARIKDSPDPFEEAGILDEIDGELRHEAIRERLAEAGHGPAIKVRAEDVLARLKSLN
;
A
#
# COMPACT_ATOMS: atom_id res chain seq x y z
N MET A 1 5.34 37.47 29.77
CA MET A 1 4.78 37.44 28.40
C MET A 1 5.74 36.91 27.33
N LEU A 2 7.06 37.19 27.40
CA LEU A 2 8.05 36.68 26.42
C LEU A 2 8.21 35.15 26.39
N SER A 3 8.00 34.44 27.51
CA SER A 3 8.10 32.98 27.54
C SER A 3 6.94 32.28 26.82
N LEU A 4 5.72 32.85 26.83
CA LEU A 4 4.55 32.27 26.18
C LEU A 4 4.67 32.35 24.64
N ILE A 5 5.24 33.45 24.13
CA ILE A 5 5.52 33.65 22.70
C ILE A 5 6.61 32.68 22.23
N LYS A 6 7.66 32.46 23.03
CA LYS A 6 8.71 31.48 22.73
C LYS A 6 8.19 30.04 22.73
N THR A 7 7.37 29.66 23.71
CA THR A 7 6.72 28.35 23.75
C THR A 7 5.71 28.14 22.62
N LEU A 8 5.01 29.19 22.18
CA LEU A 8 4.13 29.13 21.00
C LEU A 8 4.92 29.02 19.69
N LEU A 9 6.08 29.64 19.59
CA LEU A 9 6.94 29.57 18.40
C LEU A 9 7.65 28.21 18.30
N ASP A 10 8.21 27.70 19.40
CA ASP A 10 8.83 26.37 19.50
C ASP A 10 7.75 25.27 19.34
N GLY A 11 6.56 25.48 19.90
CA GLY A 11 5.42 24.60 19.73
C GLY A 11 4.80 24.66 18.33
N ALA A 12 4.91 25.78 17.61
CA ALA A 12 4.47 25.93 16.23
C ALA A 12 5.49 25.37 15.24
N SER A 13 6.80 25.46 15.54
CA SER A 13 7.84 24.81 14.73
C SER A 13 7.80 23.30 14.89
N ALA A 14 7.63 22.78 16.12
CA ALA A 14 7.43 21.36 16.36
C ALA A 14 6.16 20.84 15.67
N ARG A 15 5.03 21.56 15.78
CA ARG A 15 3.79 21.22 15.06
C ARG A 15 3.92 21.36 13.54
N ALA A 16 4.67 22.32 13.02
CA ALA A 16 4.90 22.46 11.58
C ALA A 16 5.83 21.35 11.05
N GLU A 17 6.84 20.96 11.82
CA GLU A 17 7.76 19.87 11.51
C GLU A 17 7.07 18.51 11.60
N ASP A 18 6.22 18.29 12.60
CA ASP A 18 5.38 17.09 12.74
C ASP A 18 4.32 17.01 11.64
N ASN A 19 3.67 18.14 11.28
CA ASN A 19 2.73 18.15 10.15
C ASN A 19 3.42 17.90 8.80
N LEU A 20 4.66 18.35 8.62
CA LEU A 20 5.46 18.04 7.43
C LEU A 20 5.91 16.57 7.42
N LYS A 21 6.35 16.05 8.56
CA LYS A 21 6.70 14.64 8.75
C LYS A 21 5.51 13.74 8.50
N ASP A 22 4.32 14.06 9.01
CA ASP A 22 3.09 13.32 8.76
C ASP A 22 2.68 13.33 7.29
N ARG A 23 2.87 14.46 6.60
CA ARG A 23 2.55 14.62 5.18
C ARG A 23 3.45 13.79 4.27
N PHE A 24 4.71 13.56 4.66
CA PHE A 24 5.70 12.75 3.94
C PHE A 24 6.04 11.42 4.63
N ALA A 25 5.33 11.05 5.70
CA ALA A 25 5.66 9.90 6.55
C ALA A 25 5.64 8.60 5.75
N ILE A 26 4.66 8.46 4.86
CA ILE A 26 4.50 7.29 3.98
C ILE A 26 5.67 7.18 3.00
N ASP A 27 6.10 8.30 2.41
CA ASP A 27 7.20 8.33 1.43
C ASP A 27 8.55 8.09 2.10
N LEU A 28 8.76 8.67 3.29
CA LEU A 28 9.93 8.42 4.11
C LEU A 28 10.00 6.97 4.57
N LEU A 29 8.89 6.40 5.04
CA LEU A 29 8.80 4.99 5.41
C LEU A 29 9.12 4.08 4.21
N ALA A 30 8.57 4.39 3.03
CA ALA A 30 8.87 3.66 1.80
C ALA A 30 10.36 3.71 1.45
N GLN A 31 11.02 4.86 1.61
CA GLN A 31 12.46 4.97 1.40
C GLN A 31 13.23 4.13 2.41
N ARG A 32 12.87 4.19 3.70
CA ARG A 32 13.54 3.42 4.75
C ARG A 32 13.38 1.91 4.54
N ILE A 33 12.24 1.47 4.02
CA ILE A 33 12.03 0.06 3.64
C ILE A 33 12.97 -0.31 2.48
N ARG A 34 13.07 0.50 1.43
CA ARG A 34 14.01 0.25 0.31
C ARG A 34 15.47 0.18 0.78
N ASP A 35 15.88 1.12 1.64
CA ASP A 35 17.23 1.12 2.23
C ASP A 35 17.47 -0.18 3.04
N ALA A 36 16.48 -0.59 3.84
CA ALA A 36 16.56 -1.82 4.64
C ALA A 36 16.60 -3.09 3.77
N GLU A 37 15.86 -3.13 2.65
CA GLU A 37 15.88 -4.22 1.68
C GLU A 37 17.25 -4.33 0.99
N ALA A 38 17.86 -3.20 0.62
CA ALA A 38 19.22 -3.17 0.08
C ALA A 38 20.24 -3.67 1.11
N GLY A 39 20.13 -3.24 2.36
CA GLY A 39 20.95 -3.73 3.47
C GLY A 39 20.78 -5.23 3.72
N LEU A 40 19.53 -5.74 3.64
CA LEU A 40 19.24 -7.17 3.75
C LEU A 40 19.88 -7.97 2.61
N ALA A 41 19.85 -7.46 1.38
CA ALA A 41 20.48 -8.11 0.23
C ALA A 41 22.00 -8.22 0.42
N ALA A 42 22.66 -7.15 0.86
CA ALA A 42 24.09 -7.16 1.19
C ALA A 42 24.43 -8.13 2.33
N ALA A 43 23.59 -8.20 3.36
CA ALA A 43 23.75 -9.15 4.46
C ALA A 43 23.60 -10.61 3.98
N LYS A 44 22.67 -10.90 3.08
CA LYS A 44 22.52 -12.22 2.44
C LYS A 44 23.75 -12.61 1.62
N GLN A 45 24.33 -11.68 0.87
CA GLN A 45 25.58 -11.92 0.13
C GLN A 45 26.74 -12.23 1.10
N THR A 46 26.87 -11.45 2.17
CA THR A 46 27.88 -11.69 3.21
C THR A 46 27.71 -13.07 3.86
N LEU A 47 26.47 -13.47 4.17
CA LEU A 47 26.15 -14.80 4.67
C LEU A 47 26.56 -15.90 3.70
N ALA A 48 26.28 -15.73 2.40
CA ALA A 48 26.68 -16.69 1.37
C ALA A 48 28.21 -16.84 1.31
N SER A 49 28.96 -15.72 1.35
CA SER A 49 30.42 -15.75 1.40
C SER A 49 30.96 -16.46 2.65
N LEU A 50 30.34 -16.25 3.81
CA LEU A 50 30.70 -16.96 5.04
C LEU A 50 30.45 -18.47 4.93
N ILE A 51 29.32 -18.88 4.36
CA ILE A 51 29.00 -20.31 4.14
C ILE A 51 30.01 -20.97 3.21
N VAL A 52 30.35 -20.31 2.10
CA VAL A 52 31.37 -20.82 1.14
C VAL A 52 32.71 -20.98 1.84
N ARG A 53 33.15 -19.97 2.60
CA ARG A 53 34.41 -20.02 3.34
C ARG A 53 34.41 -21.13 4.40
N GLN A 54 33.32 -21.27 5.15
CA GLN A 54 33.16 -22.35 6.12
C GLN A 54 33.28 -23.73 5.46
N ARG A 55 32.64 -23.94 4.31
CA ARG A 55 32.71 -25.20 3.56
C ARG A 55 34.11 -25.50 3.04
N ALA A 56 34.80 -24.48 2.54
CA ALA A 56 36.18 -24.61 2.09
C ALA A 56 37.11 -25.04 3.23
N GLU A 57 37.03 -24.38 4.39
CA GLU A 57 37.81 -24.75 5.58
C GLU A 57 37.46 -26.15 6.10
N GLN A 58 36.18 -26.55 6.04
CA GLN A 58 35.77 -27.91 6.39
C GLN A 58 36.39 -28.93 5.43
N THR A 59 36.38 -28.66 4.13
CA THR A 59 36.99 -29.57 3.13
C THR A 59 38.50 -29.69 3.35
N SER A 60 39.19 -28.59 3.68
CA SER A 60 40.61 -28.62 4.03
C SER A 60 40.87 -29.41 5.32
N LEU A 61 39.99 -29.29 6.32
CA LEU A 61 40.07 -30.09 7.54
C LEU A 61 39.89 -31.58 7.25
N ASP A 62 38.89 -31.95 6.43
CA ASP A 62 38.63 -33.33 6.05
C ASP A 62 39.81 -33.95 5.27
N GLN A 63 40.43 -33.17 4.38
CA GLN A 63 41.65 -33.59 3.66
C GLN A 63 42.83 -33.81 4.62
N LEU A 64 42.98 -32.94 5.63
CA LEU A 64 44.01 -33.07 6.64
C LEU A 64 43.79 -34.31 7.51
N ASP A 65 42.54 -34.58 7.91
CA ASP A 65 42.16 -35.78 8.66
C ASP A 65 42.49 -37.06 7.88
N ARG A 66 42.24 -37.08 6.56
CA ARG A 66 42.63 -38.23 5.70
C ARG A 66 44.14 -38.42 5.62
N ARG A 67 44.91 -37.33 5.52
CA ARG A 67 46.38 -37.39 5.49
C ARG A 67 46.95 -37.93 6.80
N ILE A 68 46.38 -37.51 7.93
CA ILE A 68 46.74 -38.03 9.26
C ILE A 68 46.47 -39.54 9.31
N ALA A 69 45.27 -39.99 8.93
CA ALA A 69 44.92 -41.41 8.97
C ALA A 69 45.80 -42.30 8.05
N ASP A 70 46.13 -41.83 6.84
CA ASP A 70 47.07 -42.53 5.95
C ASP A 70 48.46 -42.63 6.59
N LEU A 71 48.97 -41.53 7.15
CA LEU A 71 50.28 -41.50 7.79
C LEU A 71 50.33 -42.35 9.07
N GLU A 72 49.26 -42.36 9.87
CA GLU A 72 49.10 -43.25 11.03
C GLU A 72 49.19 -44.72 10.60
N THR A 73 48.48 -45.11 9.54
CA THR A 73 48.49 -46.48 9.00
C THR A 73 49.92 -46.89 8.59
N ARG A 74 50.65 -46.01 7.90
CA ARG A 74 52.03 -46.26 7.47
C ARG A 74 53.01 -46.29 8.64
N THR A 75 52.83 -45.42 9.62
CA THR A 75 53.67 -45.35 10.83
C THR A 75 53.50 -46.62 11.66
N LEU A 76 52.26 -47.12 11.80
CA LEU A 76 51.98 -48.42 12.45
C LEU A 76 52.60 -49.60 11.71
N SER A 77 52.62 -49.57 10.37
CA SER A 77 53.32 -50.59 9.58
C SER A 77 54.84 -50.56 9.83
N ALA A 78 55.45 -49.37 9.88
CA ALA A 78 56.88 -49.22 10.20
C ALA A 78 57.21 -49.72 11.61
N LEU A 79 56.37 -49.42 12.61
CA LEU A 79 56.48 -49.97 13.96
C LEU A 79 56.40 -51.50 13.97
N SER A 80 55.43 -52.07 13.24
CA SER A 80 55.26 -53.53 13.15
C SER A 80 56.45 -54.22 12.49
N ALA A 81 57.16 -53.52 11.59
CA ALA A 81 58.39 -53.97 10.96
C ALA A 81 59.65 -53.71 11.82
N ASN A 82 59.51 -53.24 13.07
CA ASN A 82 60.61 -52.79 13.94
C ASN A 82 61.53 -51.73 13.30
N ASN A 83 61.03 -50.94 12.35
CA ASN A 83 61.78 -49.84 11.76
C ASN A 83 61.57 -48.55 12.58
N GLN A 84 62.30 -48.47 13.69
CA GLN A 84 62.18 -47.39 14.67
C GLN A 84 62.37 -46.00 14.05
N ALA A 85 63.37 -45.83 13.18
CA ALA A 85 63.68 -44.52 12.58
C ALA A 85 62.54 -43.99 11.70
N LEU A 86 61.92 -44.85 10.87
CA LEU A 86 60.76 -44.45 10.07
C LEU A 86 59.52 -44.21 10.94
N ALA A 87 59.34 -44.99 12.00
CA ALA A 87 58.24 -44.80 12.93
C ALA A 87 58.33 -43.47 13.70
N GLU A 88 59.53 -43.10 14.18
CA GLU A 88 59.78 -41.82 14.84
C GLU A 88 59.55 -40.63 13.90
N GLY A 89 60.02 -40.73 12.66
CA GLY A 89 59.75 -39.72 11.62
C GLY A 89 58.25 -39.58 11.30
N GLY A 90 57.53 -40.70 11.19
CA GLY A 90 56.08 -40.73 11.01
C GLY A 90 55.33 -40.09 12.18
N ALA A 91 55.70 -40.42 13.42
CA ALA A 91 55.12 -39.85 14.63
C ALA A 91 55.34 -38.32 14.71
N SER A 92 56.53 -37.83 14.38
CA SER A 92 56.82 -36.39 14.34
C SER A 92 55.94 -35.68 13.31
N ALA A 93 55.81 -36.22 12.10
CA ALA A 93 54.97 -35.64 11.06
C ALA A 93 53.47 -35.69 11.41
N ILE A 94 53.00 -36.77 12.06
CA ILE A 94 51.62 -36.82 12.59
C ILE A 94 51.40 -35.71 13.61
N ALA A 95 52.33 -35.52 14.56
CA ALA A 95 52.21 -34.48 15.58
C ALA A 95 52.09 -33.07 14.98
N GLU A 96 52.86 -32.76 13.93
CA GLU A 96 52.73 -31.50 13.19
C GLU A 96 51.35 -31.33 12.56
N LEU A 97 50.85 -32.36 11.85
CA LEU A 97 49.53 -32.33 11.21
C LEU A 97 48.38 -32.24 12.24
N GLU A 98 48.50 -32.89 13.40
CA GLU A 98 47.51 -32.81 14.47
C GLU A 98 47.43 -31.41 15.09
N ASN A 99 48.57 -30.72 15.22
CA ASN A 99 48.62 -29.33 15.66
C ASN A 99 47.92 -28.42 14.64
N GLU A 100 48.18 -28.60 13.34
CA GLU A 100 47.47 -27.87 12.29
C GLU A 100 45.96 -28.16 12.32
N ARG A 101 45.57 -29.43 12.48
CA ARG A 101 44.17 -29.88 12.58
C ARG A 101 43.44 -29.18 13.72
N LYS A 102 44.08 -29.04 14.87
CA LYS A 102 43.50 -28.34 16.03
C LYS A 102 43.17 -26.88 15.70
N VAL A 103 44.07 -26.17 15.03
CA VAL A 103 43.87 -24.77 14.61
C VAL A 103 42.75 -24.68 13.59
N ARG A 104 42.77 -25.52 12.54
CA ARG A 104 41.73 -25.53 11.49
C ARG A 104 40.35 -25.86 12.06
N ARG A 105 40.26 -26.84 12.95
CA ARG A 105 39.00 -27.20 13.63
C ARG A 105 38.43 -26.03 14.43
N ALA A 106 39.27 -25.28 15.14
CA ALA A 106 38.85 -24.07 15.83
C ALA A 106 38.32 -23.00 14.86
N THR A 107 38.99 -22.81 13.72
CA THR A 107 38.55 -21.88 12.66
C THR A 107 37.20 -22.28 12.07
N VAL A 108 37.01 -23.55 11.72
CA VAL A 108 35.73 -24.09 11.22
C VAL A 108 34.61 -23.84 12.22
N LYS A 109 34.85 -24.14 13.50
CA LYS A 109 33.86 -23.90 14.57
C LYS A 109 33.50 -22.41 14.67
N SER A 110 34.49 -21.52 14.70
CA SER A 110 34.28 -20.07 14.75
C SER A 110 33.49 -19.55 13.55
N LEU A 111 33.80 -20.04 12.35
CA LEU A 111 33.05 -19.71 11.14
C LEU A 111 31.61 -20.22 11.21
N GLY A 112 31.38 -21.43 11.70
CA GLY A 112 30.03 -21.98 11.92
C GLY A 112 29.18 -21.13 12.86
N GLU A 113 29.75 -20.70 13.99
CA GLU A 113 29.07 -19.80 14.94
C GLU A 113 28.75 -18.43 14.32
N LYS A 114 29.66 -17.87 13.52
CA LYS A 114 29.43 -16.61 12.79
C LYS A 114 28.34 -16.76 11.73
N THR A 115 28.37 -17.84 10.95
CA THR A 115 27.34 -18.17 9.95
C THR A 115 25.96 -18.28 10.59
N LEU A 116 25.85 -18.98 11.73
CA LEU A 116 24.58 -19.14 12.43
C LEU A 116 24.02 -17.80 12.92
N ARG A 117 24.86 -16.98 13.58
CA ARG A 117 24.46 -15.64 14.05
C ARG A 117 24.03 -14.72 12.90
N MET A 118 24.78 -14.73 11.80
CA MET A 118 24.43 -13.95 10.61
C MET A 118 23.10 -14.41 10.01
N ARG A 119 22.86 -15.73 9.91
CA ARG A 119 21.59 -16.29 9.44
C ARG A 119 20.42 -15.79 10.29
N LEU A 120 20.51 -15.91 11.62
CA LEU A 120 19.46 -15.44 12.53
C LEU A 120 19.19 -13.93 12.36
N SER A 121 20.24 -13.14 12.20
CA SER A 121 20.12 -11.69 12.00
C SER A 121 19.44 -11.35 10.67
N VAL A 122 19.79 -12.05 9.59
CA VAL A 122 19.15 -11.92 8.26
C VAL A 122 17.67 -12.28 8.33
N GLU A 123 17.32 -13.39 8.98
CA GLU A 123 15.91 -13.82 9.14
C GLU A 123 15.10 -12.81 9.95
N GLN A 124 15.66 -12.29 11.05
CA GLN A 124 15.00 -11.28 11.86
C GLN A 124 14.79 -9.98 11.08
N ALA A 125 15.81 -9.50 10.37
CA ALA A 125 15.70 -8.32 9.52
C ALA A 125 14.65 -8.51 8.42
N HIS A 126 14.63 -9.68 7.78
CA HIS A 126 13.64 -10.00 6.75
C HIS A 126 12.20 -9.95 7.29
N ARG A 127 11.92 -10.56 8.45
CA ARG A 127 10.59 -10.49 9.08
C ARG A 127 10.18 -9.06 9.42
N ARG A 128 11.12 -8.25 9.94
CA ARG A 128 10.84 -6.83 10.25
C ARG A 128 10.48 -6.05 8.99
N ILE A 129 11.20 -6.26 7.89
CA ILE A 129 10.91 -5.63 6.59
C ILE A 129 9.53 -6.04 6.07
N ILE A 130 9.14 -7.31 6.18
CA ILE A 130 7.78 -7.76 5.83
C ILE A 130 6.73 -7.02 6.67
N GLY A 131 6.94 -6.92 7.99
CA GLY A 131 6.04 -6.19 8.88
C GLY A 131 5.93 -4.70 8.52
N LEU A 132 7.04 -4.05 8.20
CA LEU A 132 7.05 -2.64 7.74
C LEU A 132 6.31 -2.47 6.40
N ASN A 133 6.49 -3.40 5.47
CA ASN A 133 5.78 -3.41 4.19
C ASN A 133 4.27 -3.55 4.38
N GLN A 134 3.82 -4.47 5.24
CA GLN A 134 2.40 -4.62 5.58
C GLN A 134 1.85 -3.37 6.28
N GLY A 135 2.58 -2.82 7.24
CA GLY A 135 2.23 -1.58 7.92
C GLY A 135 2.10 -0.40 6.95
N MET A 136 2.99 -0.30 5.96
CA MET A 136 2.94 0.72 4.92
C MET A 136 1.69 0.59 4.03
N ILE A 137 1.30 -0.63 3.65
CA ILE A 137 0.08 -0.88 2.87
C ILE A 137 -1.15 -0.40 3.66
N SER A 138 -1.23 -0.77 4.95
CA SER A 138 -2.32 -0.33 5.82
C SER A 138 -2.35 1.19 5.99
N ALA A 139 -1.19 1.82 6.24
CA ALA A 139 -1.09 3.28 6.37
C ALA A 139 -1.54 4.02 5.10
N ARG A 140 -1.20 3.50 3.91
CA ARG A 140 -1.66 4.05 2.63
C ARG A 140 -3.17 3.93 2.45
N ALA A 141 -3.76 2.81 2.84
CA ALA A 141 -5.21 2.62 2.77
C ALA A 141 -5.94 3.62 3.67
N VAL A 142 -5.49 3.79 4.92
CA VAL A 142 -6.06 4.75 5.87
C VAL A 142 -5.89 6.20 5.39
N ASP A 143 -4.72 6.55 4.84
CA ASP A 143 -4.50 7.89 4.28
C ASP A 143 -5.38 8.16 3.05
N ALA A 144 -5.56 7.17 2.18
CA ALA A 144 -6.47 7.27 1.03
C ALA A 144 -7.93 7.47 1.48
N GLU A 145 -8.39 6.73 2.49
CA GLU A 145 -9.71 6.88 3.09
C GLU A 145 -9.89 8.27 3.69
N ARG A 146 -8.95 8.74 4.52
CA ARG A 146 -8.99 10.11 5.10
C ARG A 146 -9.04 11.18 4.01
N LYS A 147 -8.26 11.03 2.94
CA LYS A 147 -8.28 11.94 1.79
C LYS A 147 -9.62 11.92 1.06
N ALA A 148 -10.22 10.74 0.88
CA ALA A 148 -11.54 10.59 0.26
C ALA A 148 -12.64 11.24 1.13
N GLN A 149 -12.65 10.97 2.44
CA GLN A 149 -13.57 11.60 3.39
C GLN A 149 -13.39 13.13 3.45
N SER A 150 -12.15 13.62 3.45
CA SER A 150 -11.88 15.07 3.42
C SER A 150 -12.36 15.74 2.12
N ARG A 151 -12.26 15.05 0.99
CA ARG A 151 -12.81 15.52 -0.30
C ARG A 151 -14.33 15.51 -0.27
N LEU A 152 -14.95 14.45 0.25
CA LEU A 152 -16.39 14.33 0.42
C LEU A 152 -16.94 15.41 1.36
N ASN A 153 -16.31 15.64 2.50
CA ASN A 153 -16.72 16.69 3.44
C ASN A 153 -16.52 18.09 2.85
N ARG A 154 -15.49 18.30 2.01
CA ARG A 154 -15.33 19.55 1.26
C ARG A 154 -16.38 19.72 0.17
N SER A 155 -16.77 18.65 -0.52
CA SER A 155 -17.87 18.72 -1.48
C SER A 155 -19.23 18.90 -0.79
N ILE A 156 -19.45 18.28 0.39
CA ILE A 156 -20.65 18.43 1.21
C ILE A 156 -20.71 19.81 1.90
N GLY A 157 -19.58 20.36 2.33
CA GLY A 157 -19.48 21.75 2.75
C GLY A 157 -19.75 22.73 1.59
N ARG A 158 -19.51 22.30 0.35
CA ARG A 158 -20.00 22.96 -0.87
C ARG A 158 -21.47 22.63 -1.17
N THR A 159 -22.04 21.56 -0.64
CA THR A 159 -23.48 21.24 -0.73
C THR A 159 -24.33 22.17 0.13
N ALA A 160 -23.76 23.04 0.99
CA ALA A 160 -24.47 24.24 1.42
C ALA A 160 -24.96 25.07 0.22
N SER A 161 -24.18 25.13 -0.87
CA SER A 161 -24.61 25.75 -2.13
C SER A 161 -25.53 24.88 -2.99
N ILE A 162 -25.65 23.58 -2.70
CA ILE A 162 -26.60 22.68 -3.38
C ILE A 162 -27.95 22.73 -2.65
N ASN A 163 -27.95 22.71 -1.32
CA ASN A 163 -29.13 22.94 -0.51
C ASN A 163 -29.66 24.38 -0.69
N GLU A 164 -28.80 25.40 -0.75
CA GLU A 164 -29.20 26.76 -1.11
C GLU A 164 -29.70 26.83 -2.56
N ALA A 165 -29.13 26.07 -3.51
CA ALA A 165 -29.62 26.01 -4.88
C ALA A 165 -30.96 25.27 -4.99
N GLU A 166 -31.18 24.22 -4.20
CA GLU A 166 -32.43 23.48 -4.08
C GLU A 166 -33.51 24.33 -3.39
N GLU A 167 -33.16 25.08 -2.35
CA GLU A 167 -34.02 26.08 -1.73
C GLU A 167 -34.32 27.25 -2.68
N LEU A 168 -33.36 27.71 -3.49
CA LEU A 168 -33.59 28.71 -4.54
C LEU A 168 -34.53 28.17 -5.62
N LEU A 169 -34.36 26.90 -6.03
CA LEU A 169 -35.22 26.22 -7.00
C LEU A 169 -36.64 26.04 -6.47
N ALA A 170 -36.78 25.68 -5.19
CA ALA A 170 -38.06 25.63 -4.49
C ALA A 170 -38.70 27.02 -4.42
N ARG A 171 -37.92 28.07 -4.09
CA ARG A 171 -38.40 29.45 -4.07
C ARG A 171 -38.82 29.97 -5.45
N ILE A 172 -38.12 29.59 -6.52
CA ILE A 172 -38.50 29.94 -7.90
C ILE A 172 -39.75 29.18 -8.35
N LYS A 173 -39.94 27.94 -7.89
CA LYS A 173 -41.16 27.16 -8.16
C LYS A 173 -42.38 27.58 -7.34
N ASP A 174 -42.17 28.05 -6.11
CA ASP A 174 -43.23 28.54 -5.21
C ASP A 174 -43.45 30.06 -5.31
N SER A 175 -42.57 30.78 -6.03
CA SER A 175 -42.82 32.17 -6.40
C SER A 175 -43.93 32.18 -7.44
N PRO A 176 -45.04 32.92 -7.23
CA PRO A 176 -46.05 33.07 -8.25
C PRO A 176 -45.44 33.66 -9.52
N ASP A 177 -45.94 33.21 -10.66
CA ASP A 177 -45.51 33.66 -11.99
C ASP A 177 -45.57 35.20 -12.05
N PRO A 178 -44.48 35.90 -12.43
CA PRO A 178 -44.52 37.34 -12.70
C PRO A 178 -45.52 37.74 -13.81
N PHE A 179 -46.13 36.77 -14.50
CA PHE A 179 -47.22 36.98 -15.45
C PHE A 179 -48.64 36.73 -14.90
N GLU A 180 -48.82 36.33 -13.63
CA GLU A 180 -50.15 36.32 -13.01
C GLU A 180 -50.59 37.68 -12.43
N GLU A 181 -49.70 38.69 -12.43
CA GLU A 181 -50.01 40.07 -11.98
C GLU A 181 -50.04 41.11 -13.12
N ALA A 182 -50.01 40.65 -14.38
CA ALA A 182 -50.21 41.47 -15.59
C ALA A 182 -51.56 41.18 -16.29
N GLY A 183 -52.50 40.51 -15.60
CA GLY A 183 -53.80 40.12 -16.16
C GLY A 183 -54.99 40.98 -15.73
N ILE A 184 -54.78 42.05 -14.94
CA ILE A 184 -55.87 42.93 -14.45
C ILE A 184 -55.89 44.30 -15.18
N LEU A 185 -54.97 44.54 -16.13
CA LEU A 185 -54.90 45.80 -16.89
C LEU A 185 -55.12 45.65 -18.40
N ASP A 186 -55.42 44.45 -18.90
CA ASP A 186 -55.79 44.20 -20.30
C ASP A 186 -57.30 43.96 -20.48
N GLU A 187 -58.10 44.16 -19.43
CA GLU A 187 -59.57 44.05 -19.44
C GLU A 187 -60.26 45.31 -19.99
N ILE A 188 -59.52 46.26 -20.60
CA ILE A 188 -60.08 47.54 -21.09
C ILE A 188 -59.89 47.82 -22.59
N ASP A 189 -59.01 47.16 -23.36
CA ASP A 189 -58.74 47.58 -24.76
C ASP A 189 -58.76 46.46 -25.83
N GLY A 190 -59.49 45.37 -25.57
CA GLY A 190 -59.50 44.17 -26.42
C GLY A 190 -60.84 43.77 -27.04
N GLU A 191 -61.81 44.67 -27.18
CA GLU A 191 -62.83 44.49 -28.21
C GLU A 191 -62.10 44.40 -29.56
N LEU A 192 -62.02 43.20 -30.16
CA LEU A 192 -62.22 42.93 -31.59
C LEU A 192 -61.74 41.51 -31.97
N ARG A 193 -62.72 40.61 -32.16
CA ARG A 193 -62.78 39.56 -33.20
C ARG A 193 -61.68 38.47 -33.11
N HIS A 194 -61.94 37.20 -32.78
CA HIS A 194 -62.83 36.28 -33.53
C HIS A 194 -63.18 34.98 -32.75
N GLU A 195 -62.91 34.87 -31.45
CA GLU A 195 -63.18 33.62 -30.70
C GLU A 195 -64.66 33.39 -30.34
N ALA A 196 -65.47 34.45 -30.20
CA ALA A 196 -66.91 34.33 -29.86
C ALA A 196 -67.81 33.77 -30.98
N ILE A 197 -67.28 33.56 -32.19
CA ILE A 197 -68.01 33.00 -33.34
C ILE A 197 -67.83 31.46 -33.42
N ARG A 198 -66.72 30.91 -32.91
CA ARG A 198 -66.46 29.46 -32.98
C ARG A 198 -67.28 28.65 -31.98
N GLU A 199 -67.49 29.19 -30.78
CA GLU A 199 -68.26 28.51 -29.73
C GLU A 199 -69.76 28.49 -30.06
N ARG A 200 -70.27 29.56 -30.69
CA ARG A 200 -71.64 29.64 -31.24
C ARG A 200 -71.89 28.76 -32.48
N LEU A 201 -70.88 28.44 -33.29
CA LEU A 201 -71.00 27.53 -34.44
C LEU A 201 -70.95 26.04 -34.04
N ALA A 202 -70.28 25.72 -32.93
CA ALA A 202 -70.24 24.37 -32.37
C ALA A 202 -71.55 24.00 -31.62
N GLU A 203 -72.16 24.94 -30.90
CA GLU A 203 -73.50 24.74 -30.29
C GLU A 203 -74.64 24.63 -31.33
N ALA A 204 -74.44 25.17 -32.55
CA ALA A 204 -75.39 25.07 -33.67
C ALA A 204 -75.14 23.87 -34.62
N GLY A 205 -74.23 22.95 -34.27
CA GLY A 205 -74.07 21.67 -34.99
C GLY A 205 -73.19 21.70 -36.24
N HIS A 206 -72.32 22.70 -36.41
CA HIS A 206 -71.42 22.79 -37.57
C HIS A 206 -69.94 22.81 -37.17
N GLY A 207 -69.28 21.63 -37.19
CA GLY A 207 -67.82 21.51 -37.12
C GLY A 207 -67.33 20.26 -36.38
N PRO A 208 -66.18 19.66 -36.77
CA PRO A 208 -65.73 18.37 -36.25
C PRO A 208 -65.25 18.43 -34.79
N ALA A 209 -65.69 17.47 -33.98
CA ALA A 209 -65.54 17.44 -32.52
C ALA A 209 -64.07 17.40 -32.04
N ILE A 210 -63.75 18.24 -31.05
CA ILE A 210 -62.37 18.51 -30.58
C ILE A 210 -62.01 17.71 -29.29
N LYS A 211 -62.84 16.75 -28.84
CA LYS A 211 -62.52 15.95 -27.64
C LYS A 211 -62.84 14.47 -27.83
N VAL A 212 -61.82 13.63 -27.73
CA VAL A 212 -61.90 12.16 -27.64
C VAL A 212 -62.56 11.82 -26.31
N ARG A 213 -63.69 11.11 -26.34
CA ARG A 213 -64.37 10.64 -25.12
C ARG A 213 -63.77 9.30 -24.70
N ALA A 214 -63.93 8.93 -23.42
CA ALA A 214 -63.42 7.67 -22.88
C ALA A 214 -63.90 6.42 -23.66
N GLU A 215 -65.05 6.53 -24.32
CA GLU A 215 -65.65 5.52 -25.18
C GLU A 215 -64.84 5.28 -26.49
N ASP A 216 -64.23 6.33 -27.05
CA ASP A 216 -63.40 6.26 -28.26
C ASP A 216 -62.03 5.58 -27.98
N VAL A 217 -61.52 5.74 -26.75
CA VAL A 217 -60.30 5.06 -26.28
C VAL A 217 -60.54 3.57 -26.08
N LEU A 218 -61.73 3.21 -25.59
CA LEU A 218 -62.11 1.81 -25.33
C LEU A 218 -62.36 1.03 -26.63
N ALA A 219 -62.85 1.69 -27.67
CA ALA A 219 -62.98 1.11 -29.02
C ALA A 219 -61.61 0.86 -29.68
N ARG A 220 -60.65 1.79 -29.53
CA ARG A 220 -59.29 1.65 -30.07
C ARG A 220 -58.50 0.49 -29.44
N LEU A 221 -58.70 0.22 -28.15
CA LEU A 221 -58.02 -0.88 -27.45
C LEU A 221 -58.60 -2.27 -27.80
N LYS A 222 -59.83 -2.34 -28.31
CA LYS A 222 -60.46 -3.59 -28.75
C LYS A 222 -60.07 -4.03 -30.16
N SER A 223 -59.54 -3.14 -31.00
CA SER A 223 -59.08 -3.46 -32.36
C SER A 223 -57.57 -3.75 -32.46
N LEU A 224 -56.89 -3.90 -31.32
CA LEU A 224 -55.47 -4.30 -31.22
C LEU A 224 -55.30 -5.73 -30.69
N ASN A 225 -56.40 -6.50 -30.63
CA ASN A 225 -56.43 -7.96 -30.52
C ASN A 225 -56.99 -8.55 -31.81
#